data_AF-A0A9D5YPX8-F1
#
_entry.id   AF-A0A9D5YPX8-F1
#
_cell.length_a   1.000
_cell.length_b   1.000
_cell.length_c   1.000
_cell.angle_alpha   90.00
_cell.angle_beta   90.00
_cell.angle_gamma   90.00
#
_symmetry.space_group_name_H-M   'P 1'
#
loop_
_entity.id
_entity.type
_entity.pdbx_description
1 polymer ?
#
loop_
_entity_poly.entity_id
_entity_poly.type
_entity_poly.pdbx_seq_one_letter_code
_entity_poly.pdbx_strand_id
1 'polypeptide(L)'
;MFDVAIIGAGVVGGMIARELSRYQLSVCILDKENDVSMGASRANSAIVHAGFDAKEGSLKARFNVKGATMMPTVCEELGVPYINNGSLVIGFNDEDRKNLNTLLKRGKANGVKELRIVEREELKKMEPNVSNDAICALYAPTGAITCPYELTVAAIGNAMDNGAKLYLNFEVSEIRKTDFGFKIFSKDNAIESRFVVNAAGVYADNIAGMVGDSSFAIHPRRGEYILLDKECGSIVSHTIFRTPSQKGKGILVSPTVDGNLLTGPTAEDIEDKEDRQVTSSGYNSVLRQAQEDVQGIVFQRTITSFCGLRAVGNTGDFIINVPVSGFVNVAGIESPGLSASPAIAEYVAELLQNEGLTLKENHDFNPVRKPFNAFRRASLEEKNAMIQKDKAYGKIVCRCERVTEGEILEALRTNPKARDLDGVKRRTRAQMGRCQGGFCMPYIAEMIAKEQGIPFEQVTKRGGRSYVTVGKTKEDAE
;
A
#
# COMPACT_ATOMS: atom_id res chain seq x y z
N MET A 1 -28.78 8.34 -3.74
CA MET A 1 -27.83 8.71 -4.81
C MET A 1 -26.64 9.38 -4.17
N PHE A 2 -25.42 9.00 -4.55
CA PHE A 2 -24.17 9.62 -4.10
C PHE A 2 -23.71 10.69 -5.09
N ASP A 3 -22.96 11.69 -4.64
CA ASP A 3 -22.30 12.63 -5.55
C ASP A 3 -21.16 11.92 -6.29
N VAL A 4 -20.33 11.16 -5.58
CA VAL A 4 -19.21 10.43 -6.19
C VAL A 4 -19.13 8.98 -5.70
N ALA A 5 -19.03 8.04 -6.63
CA ALA A 5 -18.69 6.65 -6.37
C ALA A 5 -17.26 6.33 -6.82
N ILE A 6 -16.44 5.79 -5.92
CA ILE A 6 -15.06 5.40 -6.20
C ILE A 6 -14.99 3.87 -6.25
N ILE A 7 -14.56 3.31 -7.39
CA ILE A 7 -14.40 1.87 -7.58
C ILE A 7 -12.94 1.51 -7.28
N GLY A 8 -12.71 0.83 -6.15
CA GLY A 8 -11.41 0.37 -5.67
C GLY A 8 -11.01 1.02 -4.33
N ALA A 9 -10.86 0.22 -3.28
CA ALA A 9 -10.38 0.61 -1.95
C ALA A 9 -8.88 0.32 -1.75
N GLY A 10 -8.09 0.52 -2.81
CA GLY A 10 -6.63 0.62 -2.74
C GLY A 10 -6.17 2.01 -2.29
N VAL A 11 -4.86 2.23 -2.19
CA VAL A 11 -4.29 3.51 -1.71
C VAL A 11 -4.73 4.72 -2.55
N VAL A 12 -4.85 4.55 -3.86
CA VAL A 12 -5.30 5.63 -4.77
C VAL A 12 -6.75 5.99 -4.50
N GLY A 13 -7.65 5.01 -4.49
CA GLY A 13 -9.07 5.24 -4.17
C GLY A 13 -9.27 5.76 -2.75
N GLY A 14 -8.47 5.31 -1.78
CA GLY A 14 -8.49 5.81 -0.41
C GLY A 14 -8.06 7.27 -0.28
N MET A 15 -7.00 7.68 -0.98
CA MET A 15 -6.58 9.09 -1.00
C MET A 15 -7.60 9.97 -1.72
N ILE A 16 -8.19 9.50 -2.82
CA ILE A 16 -9.27 10.22 -3.53
C ILE A 16 -10.49 10.38 -2.61
N ALA A 17 -10.92 9.31 -1.93
CA ALA A 17 -12.05 9.38 -1.01
C ALA A 17 -11.80 10.36 0.14
N ARG A 18 -10.58 10.34 0.69
CA ARG A 18 -10.13 11.29 1.72
C ARG A 18 -10.20 12.72 1.22
N GLU A 19 -9.63 12.99 0.05
CA GLU A 19 -9.62 14.33 -0.53
C GLU A 19 -11.04 14.84 -0.79
N LEU A 20 -11.91 14.01 -1.36
CA LEU A 20 -13.30 14.38 -1.62
C LEU A 20 -14.11 14.59 -0.33
N SER A 21 -13.75 13.93 0.78
CA SER A 21 -14.41 14.12 2.09
C SER A 21 -14.12 15.49 2.74
N ARG A 22 -13.16 16.26 2.21
CA ARG A 22 -12.93 17.67 2.57
C ARG A 22 -14.07 18.58 2.12
N TYR A 23 -14.89 18.13 1.18
CA TYR A 23 -16.00 18.89 0.63
C TYR A 23 -17.34 18.33 1.09
N GLN A 24 -18.40 19.13 0.98
CA GLN A 24 -19.79 18.76 1.29
C GLN A 24 -20.36 17.83 0.23
N LEU A 25 -19.84 16.60 0.17
CA LEU A 25 -20.16 15.58 -0.82
C LEU A 25 -20.62 14.28 -0.16
N SER A 26 -21.61 13.63 -0.76
CA SER A 26 -21.97 12.25 -0.46
C SER A 26 -21.07 11.31 -1.26
N VAL A 27 -20.10 10.67 -0.61
CA VAL A 27 -19.10 9.79 -1.26
C VAL A 27 -19.28 8.34 -0.85
N CYS A 28 -19.24 7.42 -1.82
CA CYS A 28 -19.12 5.98 -1.54
C CYS A 28 -17.88 5.35 -2.20
N ILE A 29 -17.32 4.34 -1.53
CA ILE A 29 -16.19 3.54 -2.00
C ILE A 29 -16.68 2.10 -2.17
N LEU A 30 -16.43 1.51 -3.34
CA LEU A 30 -16.85 0.16 -3.71
C LEU A 30 -15.62 -0.72 -3.89
N ASP A 31 -15.55 -1.87 -3.22
CA ASP A 31 -14.48 -2.83 -3.44
C ASP A 31 -15.04 -4.26 -3.47
N LYS A 32 -14.51 -5.07 -4.39
CA LYS A 32 -14.90 -6.48 -4.55
C LYS A 32 -14.44 -7.34 -3.37
N GLU A 33 -13.39 -6.92 -2.68
CA GLU A 33 -12.77 -7.67 -1.59
C GLU A 33 -13.51 -7.42 -0.27
N ASN A 34 -13.28 -8.29 0.70
CA ASN A 34 -13.95 -8.24 2.00
C ASN A 34 -13.27 -7.29 3.02
N ASP A 35 -12.18 -6.63 2.62
CA ASP A 35 -11.45 -5.61 3.38
C ASP A 35 -10.75 -4.66 2.40
N VAL A 36 -10.21 -3.55 2.90
CA VAL A 36 -9.46 -2.58 2.11
C VAL A 36 -8.02 -3.02 1.88
N SER A 37 -7.33 -2.40 0.92
CA SER A 37 -5.92 -2.67 0.60
C SER A 37 -5.64 -4.11 0.11
N MET A 38 -6.64 -4.83 -0.39
CA MET A 38 -6.52 -6.25 -0.73
C MET A 38 -5.83 -6.53 -2.09
N GLY A 39 -5.67 -5.50 -2.93
CA GLY A 39 -4.91 -5.55 -4.18
C GLY A 39 -3.42 -5.22 -4.02
N ALA A 40 -2.86 -4.47 -4.98
CA ALA A 40 -1.44 -4.08 -5.00
C ALA A 40 -0.99 -3.26 -3.77
N SER A 41 -1.92 -2.55 -3.12
CA SER A 41 -1.61 -1.66 -1.99
C SER A 41 -1.06 -2.38 -0.75
N ARG A 42 -1.38 -3.67 -0.53
CA ARG A 42 -0.74 -4.45 0.55
C ARG A 42 0.60 -5.08 0.18
N ALA A 43 0.93 -5.16 -1.11
CA ALA A 43 2.03 -5.96 -1.64
C ALA A 43 2.91 -5.10 -2.56
N ASN A 44 3.73 -4.26 -1.94
CA ASN A 44 4.69 -3.41 -2.64
C ASN A 44 5.92 -3.15 -1.74
N SER A 45 6.88 -2.41 -2.27
CA SER A 45 8.15 -2.16 -1.60
C SER A 45 8.08 -1.17 -0.44
N ALA A 46 6.92 -0.56 -0.16
CA ALA A 46 6.72 0.37 0.95
C ALA A 46 7.57 1.67 0.87
N ILE A 47 8.00 2.04 -0.35
CA ILE A 47 8.87 3.19 -0.61
C ILE A 47 8.05 4.41 -1.05
N VAL A 48 8.38 5.57 -0.47
CA VAL A 48 8.04 6.90 -0.98
C VAL A 48 9.20 7.33 -1.89
N HIS A 49 9.01 7.15 -3.19
CA HIS A 49 10.05 7.40 -4.19
C HIS A 49 10.37 8.89 -4.33
N ALA A 50 11.66 9.22 -4.44
CA ALA A 50 12.10 10.61 -4.48
C ALA A 50 11.76 11.37 -5.78
N GLY A 51 11.54 10.68 -6.92
CA GLY A 51 11.19 11.35 -8.19
C GLY A 51 12.21 11.33 -9.32
N PHE A 52 13.36 10.66 -9.15
CA PHE A 52 14.46 10.74 -10.12
C PHE A 52 14.35 9.84 -11.35
N ASP A 53 13.42 8.87 -11.36
CA ASP A 53 13.37 7.83 -12.39
C ASP A 53 12.36 8.11 -13.52
N ALA A 54 11.19 8.69 -13.20
CA ALA A 54 10.14 8.92 -14.19
C ALA A 54 10.55 9.95 -15.24
N LYS A 55 10.18 9.70 -16.51
CA LYS A 55 10.48 10.59 -17.64
C LYS A 55 9.93 11.99 -17.37
N GLU A 56 10.77 13.01 -17.60
CA GLU A 56 10.37 14.41 -17.46
C GLU A 56 9.10 14.73 -18.26
N GLY A 57 8.22 15.55 -17.67
CA GLY A 57 6.93 15.94 -18.27
C GLY A 57 5.80 14.91 -18.15
N SER A 58 6.09 13.66 -17.74
CA SER A 58 5.06 12.65 -17.49
C SER A 58 4.22 12.95 -16.24
N LEU A 59 3.00 12.42 -16.20
CA LEU A 59 2.17 12.42 -14.99
C LEU A 59 2.87 11.66 -13.85
N LYS A 60 3.56 10.56 -14.17
CA LYS A 60 4.42 9.85 -13.21
C LYS A 60 5.45 10.78 -12.57
N ALA A 61 6.18 11.58 -13.34
CA ALA A 61 7.18 12.50 -12.79
C ALA A 61 6.54 13.60 -11.94
N ARG A 62 5.51 14.26 -12.48
CA ARG A 62 4.80 15.36 -11.82
C ARG A 62 4.20 14.92 -10.48
N PHE A 63 3.45 13.81 -10.46
CA PHE A 63 2.76 13.36 -9.26
C PHE A 63 3.68 12.65 -8.27
N ASN A 64 4.78 12.03 -8.72
CA ASN A 64 5.74 11.44 -7.79
C ASN A 64 6.39 12.51 -6.90
N VAL A 65 6.96 13.56 -7.50
CA VAL A 65 7.66 14.60 -6.72
C VAL A 65 6.68 15.36 -5.82
N LYS A 66 5.51 15.73 -6.34
CA LYS A 66 4.47 16.39 -5.54
C LYS A 66 3.99 15.49 -4.41
N GLY A 67 3.63 14.24 -4.70
CA GLY A 67 3.12 13.30 -3.71
C GLY A 67 4.14 12.92 -2.65
N ALA A 68 5.41 12.74 -3.02
CA ALA A 68 6.50 12.52 -2.06
C ALA A 68 6.69 13.71 -1.11
N THR A 69 6.50 14.94 -1.62
CA THR A 69 6.55 16.17 -0.79
C THR A 69 5.37 16.25 0.19
N MET A 70 4.19 15.76 -0.20
CA MET A 70 2.99 15.74 0.64
C MET A 70 3.01 14.62 1.69
N MET A 71 3.73 13.53 1.41
CA MET A 71 3.65 12.29 2.20
C MET A 71 3.97 12.46 3.70
N PRO A 72 4.97 13.26 4.13
CA PRO A 72 5.22 13.47 5.57
C PRO A 72 3.99 13.98 6.31
N THR A 73 3.34 15.03 5.79
CA THR A 73 2.12 15.60 6.37
C THR A 73 0.96 14.63 6.30
N VAL A 74 0.78 13.93 5.18
CA VAL A 74 -0.29 12.91 5.06
C VAL A 74 -0.12 11.79 6.08
N CYS A 75 1.10 11.29 6.26
CA CYS A 75 1.40 10.27 7.26
C CYS A 75 1.19 10.78 8.69
N GLU A 76 1.59 12.02 8.98
CA GLU A 76 1.34 12.65 10.28
C GLU A 76 -0.15 12.78 10.58
N GLU A 77 -0.93 13.37 9.66
CA GLU A 77 -2.38 13.52 9.78
C GLU A 77 -3.08 12.17 9.95
N LEU A 78 -2.68 11.15 9.18
CA LEU A 78 -3.27 9.82 9.26
C LEU A 78 -2.75 8.96 10.40
N GLY A 79 -1.73 9.43 11.14
CA GLY A 79 -1.08 8.68 12.21
C GLY A 79 -0.39 7.40 11.74
N VAL A 80 0.23 7.46 10.56
CA VAL A 80 0.93 6.36 9.87
C VAL A 80 2.44 6.58 10.01
N PRO A 81 3.25 5.53 10.29
CA PRO A 81 4.69 5.69 10.41
C PRO A 81 5.32 6.12 9.08
N TYR A 82 6.25 7.07 9.18
CA TYR A 82 7.04 7.59 8.07
C TYR A 82 8.49 7.75 8.53
N ILE A 83 9.44 7.24 7.74
CA ILE A 83 10.87 7.41 8.01
C ILE A 83 11.53 7.92 6.75
N ASN A 84 12.09 9.12 6.80
CA ASN A 84 12.92 9.66 5.73
C ASN A 84 14.32 9.05 5.78
N ASN A 85 14.45 7.83 5.25
CA ASN A 85 15.67 7.05 5.29
C ASN A 85 16.57 7.24 4.05
N GLY A 86 16.14 8.03 3.06
CA GLY A 86 16.85 8.26 1.81
C GLY A 86 16.89 7.05 0.88
N SER A 87 17.33 7.27 -0.35
CA SER A 87 17.53 6.22 -1.35
C SER A 87 18.92 6.30 -1.97
N LEU A 88 19.54 5.14 -2.19
CA LEU A 88 20.84 5.00 -2.84
C LEU A 88 20.69 4.10 -4.07
N VAL A 89 20.95 4.63 -5.27
CA VAL A 89 21.03 3.81 -6.49
C VAL A 89 22.48 3.49 -6.77
N ILE A 90 22.92 2.26 -6.50
CA ILE A 90 24.33 1.85 -6.57
C ILE A 90 24.75 1.48 -8.00
N GLY A 91 25.98 1.84 -8.36
CA GLY A 91 26.62 1.50 -9.63
C GLY A 91 27.94 0.78 -9.43
N PHE A 92 28.25 -0.17 -10.32
CA PHE A 92 29.39 -1.09 -10.23
C PHE A 92 30.47 -0.81 -11.28
N ASN A 93 30.15 -0.04 -12.32
CA ASN A 93 31.05 0.23 -13.43
C ASN A 93 30.79 1.62 -14.06
N ASP A 94 31.58 1.97 -15.08
CA ASP A 94 31.47 3.27 -15.75
C ASP A 94 30.16 3.46 -16.55
N GLU A 95 29.54 2.38 -17.02
CA GLU A 95 28.23 2.44 -17.67
C GLU A 95 27.14 2.80 -16.64
N ASP A 96 27.17 2.15 -15.47
CA ASP A 96 26.28 2.50 -14.37
C ASP A 96 26.47 3.96 -13.97
N ARG A 97 27.71 4.44 -13.86
CA ARG A 97 27.99 5.86 -13.58
C ARG A 97 27.35 6.81 -14.61
N LYS A 98 27.37 6.46 -15.91
CA LYS A 98 26.68 7.25 -16.95
C LYS A 98 25.16 7.25 -16.74
N ASN A 99 24.59 6.10 -16.40
CA ASN A 99 23.16 5.97 -16.10
C ASN A 99 22.76 6.76 -14.84
N LEU A 100 23.56 6.72 -13.78
CA LEU A 100 23.37 7.52 -12.57
C LEU A 100 23.41 9.02 -12.86
N ASN A 101 24.30 9.48 -13.73
CA ASN A 101 24.32 10.88 -14.17
C ASN A 101 23.07 11.27 -14.98
N THR A 102 22.51 10.33 -15.75
CA THR A 102 21.24 10.53 -16.46
C THR A 102 20.08 10.66 -15.47
N LEU A 103 20.02 9.77 -14.47
CA LEU A 103 19.03 9.85 -13.38
C LEU A 103 19.20 11.12 -12.54
N LEU A 104 20.42 11.57 -12.29
CA LEU A 104 20.70 12.84 -11.61
C LEU A 104 20.11 14.02 -12.38
N LYS A 105 20.38 14.11 -13.70
CA LYS A 105 19.85 15.18 -14.55
C LYS A 105 18.32 15.15 -14.59
N ARG A 106 17.74 13.96 -14.80
CA ARG A 106 16.29 13.76 -14.82
C ARG A 106 15.64 14.13 -13.49
N GLY A 107 16.19 13.68 -12.37
CA GLY A 107 15.69 14.02 -11.05
C GLY A 107 15.79 15.50 -10.73
N LYS A 108 16.88 16.18 -11.13
CA LYS A 108 16.97 17.65 -11.01
C LYS A 108 15.91 18.36 -11.84
N ALA A 109 15.69 17.92 -13.09
CA ALA A 109 14.65 18.49 -13.95
C ALA A 109 13.23 18.25 -13.40
N ASN A 110 12.99 17.09 -12.78
CA ASN A 110 11.72 16.78 -12.10
C ASN A 110 11.54 17.56 -10.79
N GLY A 111 12.57 18.20 -10.24
CA GLY A 111 12.51 18.98 -9.00
C GLY A 111 12.91 18.22 -7.72
N VAL A 112 13.62 17.09 -7.83
CA VAL A 112 14.13 16.35 -6.66
C VAL A 112 15.23 17.16 -5.98
N LYS A 113 15.00 17.50 -4.70
CA LYS A 113 15.93 18.31 -3.90
C LYS A 113 17.15 17.51 -3.47
N GLU A 114 18.31 18.18 -3.42
CA GLU A 114 19.56 17.67 -2.83
C GLU A 114 20.11 16.36 -3.43
N LEU A 115 19.61 15.99 -4.62
CA LEU A 115 20.04 14.82 -5.37
C LEU A 115 21.51 14.96 -5.82
N ARG A 116 22.35 13.98 -5.50
CA ARG A 116 23.79 14.00 -5.83
C ARG A 116 24.39 12.62 -6.01
N ILE A 117 25.55 12.55 -6.66
CA ILE A 117 26.38 11.34 -6.66
C ILE A 117 27.21 11.31 -5.38
N VAL A 118 27.25 10.14 -4.74
CA VAL A 118 28.18 9.80 -3.66
C VAL A 118 29.25 8.85 -4.23
N GLU A 119 30.50 9.12 -3.90
CA GLU A 119 31.63 8.26 -4.31
C GLU A 119 31.85 7.12 -3.32
N ARG A 120 32.61 6.10 -3.73
CA ARG A 120 32.80 4.84 -2.98
C ARG A 120 33.07 5.01 -1.48
N GLU A 121 34.00 5.88 -1.11
CA GLU A 121 34.39 6.08 0.30
C GLU A 121 33.25 6.63 1.14
N GLU A 122 32.46 7.55 0.59
CA GLU A 122 31.27 8.08 1.27
C GLU A 122 30.15 7.03 1.30
N LEU A 123 29.92 6.34 0.19
CA LEU A 123 28.95 5.26 0.09
C LEU A 123 29.20 4.18 1.16
N LYS A 124 30.45 3.77 1.36
CA LYS A 124 30.84 2.79 2.38
C LYS A 124 30.67 3.29 3.82
N LYS A 125 30.83 4.60 4.04
CA LYS A 125 30.54 5.21 5.36
C LYS A 125 29.04 5.27 5.64
N MET A 126 28.24 5.56 4.62
CA MET A 126 26.78 5.59 4.74
C MET A 126 26.19 4.19 4.90
N GLU A 127 26.71 3.22 4.13
CA GLU A 127 26.22 1.84 4.09
C GLU A 127 27.39 0.84 4.06
N PRO A 128 27.92 0.44 5.24
CA PRO A 128 29.06 -0.47 5.32
C PRO A 128 28.83 -1.83 4.65
N ASN A 129 27.59 -2.31 4.67
CA ASN A 129 27.20 -3.61 4.12
C ASN A 129 26.86 -3.58 2.62
N VAL A 130 26.85 -2.42 1.95
CA VAL A 130 26.73 -2.39 0.48
C VAL A 130 27.87 -3.19 -0.14
N SER A 131 27.67 -3.78 -1.32
CA SER A 131 28.70 -4.56 -2.02
C SER A 131 30.06 -3.85 -2.11
N ASN A 132 31.16 -4.59 -1.98
CA ASN A 132 32.51 -4.05 -2.15
C ASN A 132 32.79 -3.61 -3.59
N ASP A 133 32.04 -4.14 -4.56
CA ASP A 133 32.21 -3.83 -5.98
C ASP A 133 31.46 -2.54 -6.39
N ALA A 134 30.63 -1.99 -5.52
CA ALA A 134 29.97 -0.72 -5.77
C ALA A 134 30.98 0.44 -5.75
N ILE A 135 31.03 1.22 -6.83
CA ILE A 135 32.01 2.30 -7.03
C ILE A 135 31.43 3.70 -6.79
N CYS A 136 30.12 3.86 -6.87
CA CYS A 136 29.40 5.11 -6.60
C CYS A 136 27.90 4.84 -6.42
N ALA A 137 27.14 5.84 -5.98
CA ALA A 137 25.68 5.78 -6.00
C ALA A 137 25.04 7.15 -6.26
N LEU A 138 23.82 7.17 -6.79
CA LEU A 138 22.95 8.35 -6.74
C LEU A 138 22.23 8.36 -5.39
N TYR A 139 22.51 9.38 -4.58
CA TYR A 139 21.86 9.61 -3.31
C TYR A 139 20.70 10.60 -3.44
N ALA A 140 19.50 10.16 -3.08
CA ALA A 140 18.29 10.95 -3.00
C ALA A 140 17.84 11.05 -1.53
N PRO A 141 18.12 12.17 -0.83
CA PRO A 141 17.79 12.31 0.59
C PRO A 141 16.29 12.41 0.86
N THR A 142 15.48 12.79 -0.15
CA THR A 142 14.03 12.88 -0.04
C THR A 142 13.30 11.54 -0.20
N GLY A 143 14.02 10.45 -0.44
CA GLY A 143 13.45 9.10 -0.43
C GLY A 143 13.05 8.70 1.00
N ALA A 144 11.95 7.98 1.14
CA ALA A 144 11.46 7.56 2.44
C ALA A 144 10.74 6.20 2.39
N ILE A 145 10.38 5.70 3.56
CA ILE A 145 9.59 4.48 3.74
C ILE A 145 8.38 4.75 4.63
N THR A 146 7.28 4.04 4.35
CA THR A 146 6.03 4.08 5.14
C THR A 146 5.38 2.69 5.18
N CYS A 147 4.33 2.49 5.96
CA CYS A 147 3.58 1.24 5.95
C CYS A 147 2.42 1.33 4.93
N PRO A 148 2.43 0.59 3.80
CA PRO A 148 1.53 0.87 2.69
C PRO A 148 0.07 0.45 2.95
N TYR A 149 -0.15 -0.62 3.73
CA TYR A 149 -1.49 -1.03 4.13
C TYR A 149 -2.03 -0.19 5.28
N GLU A 150 -1.21 0.27 6.24
CA GLU A 150 -1.65 1.24 7.25
C GLU A 150 -2.04 2.56 6.60
N LEU A 151 -1.25 3.05 5.63
CA LEU A 151 -1.59 4.25 4.85
C LEU A 151 -2.96 4.12 4.17
N THR A 152 -3.21 2.98 3.53
CA THR A 152 -4.48 2.72 2.83
C THR A 152 -5.66 2.62 3.79
N VAL A 153 -5.50 1.84 4.88
CA VAL A 153 -6.53 1.68 5.92
C VAL A 153 -6.84 3.01 6.58
N ALA A 154 -5.81 3.80 6.89
CA ALA A 154 -5.96 5.10 7.53
C ALA A 154 -6.65 6.10 6.62
N ALA A 155 -6.28 6.18 5.34
CA ALA A 155 -6.91 7.07 4.36
C ALA A 155 -8.40 6.75 4.16
N ILE A 156 -8.75 5.47 3.95
CA ILE A 156 -10.15 5.05 3.82
C ILE A 156 -10.93 5.34 5.11
N GLY A 157 -10.36 5.02 6.27
CA GLY A 157 -11.05 5.25 7.53
C GLY A 157 -11.18 6.75 7.85
N ASN A 158 -10.24 7.61 7.43
CA ASN A 158 -10.38 9.06 7.55
C ASN A 158 -11.56 9.55 6.70
N ALA A 159 -11.68 9.06 5.46
CA ALA A 159 -12.84 9.38 4.62
C ALA A 159 -14.15 8.93 5.29
N MET A 160 -14.18 7.74 5.90
CA MET A 160 -15.36 7.23 6.62
C MET A 160 -15.69 8.04 7.88
N ASP A 161 -14.68 8.41 8.66
CA ASP A 161 -14.84 9.24 9.85
C ASP A 161 -15.35 10.65 9.48
N ASN A 162 -15.12 11.08 8.24
CA ASN A 162 -15.67 12.31 7.63
C ASN A 162 -16.93 12.07 6.77
N GLY A 163 -17.59 10.92 6.91
CA GLY A 163 -18.94 10.68 6.36
C GLY A 163 -19.02 9.78 5.11
N ALA A 164 -17.89 9.44 4.47
CA ALA A 164 -17.89 8.53 3.32
C ALA A 164 -18.38 7.12 3.70
N LYS A 165 -18.99 6.42 2.73
CA LYS A 165 -19.52 5.06 2.92
C LYS A 165 -18.67 4.03 2.20
N LEU A 166 -18.26 2.97 2.90
CA LEU A 166 -17.50 1.86 2.33
C LEU A 166 -18.39 0.64 2.13
N TYR A 167 -18.42 0.13 0.89
CA TYR A 167 -19.14 -1.08 0.48
C TYR A 167 -18.12 -2.13 0.01
N LEU A 168 -17.91 -3.14 0.85
CA LEU A 168 -17.04 -4.29 0.60
C LEU A 168 -17.85 -5.47 0.06
N ASN A 169 -17.19 -6.44 -0.57
CA ASN A 169 -17.84 -7.51 -1.32
C ASN A 169 -18.81 -6.97 -2.39
N PHE A 170 -18.51 -5.79 -2.93
CA PHE A 170 -19.25 -5.15 -4.00
C PHE A 170 -18.42 -5.25 -5.28
N GLU A 171 -18.49 -6.41 -5.93
CA GLU A 171 -17.89 -6.58 -7.24
C GLU A 171 -18.77 -5.92 -8.28
N VAL A 172 -18.25 -4.86 -8.91
CA VAL A 172 -18.95 -4.15 -9.98
C VAL A 172 -19.03 -5.07 -11.19
N SER A 173 -20.25 -5.41 -11.62
CA SER A 173 -20.51 -6.27 -12.76
C SER A 173 -20.97 -5.50 -14.01
N GLU A 174 -21.57 -4.32 -13.82
CA GLU A 174 -22.08 -3.48 -14.90
C GLU A 174 -22.18 -2.01 -14.46
N ILE A 175 -21.95 -1.09 -15.39
CA ILE A 175 -22.18 0.35 -15.19
C ILE A 175 -23.07 0.85 -16.31
N ARG A 176 -24.23 1.42 -15.96
CA ARG A 176 -25.13 2.05 -16.93
C ARG A 176 -25.15 3.55 -16.72
N LYS A 177 -24.91 4.30 -17.78
CA LYS A 177 -25.16 5.75 -17.78
C LYS A 177 -26.67 6.01 -17.73
N THR A 178 -27.08 6.99 -16.92
CA THR A 178 -28.45 7.46 -16.79
C THR A 178 -28.51 8.96 -17.08
N ASP A 179 -29.71 9.54 -17.12
CA ASP A 179 -29.89 10.99 -17.36
C ASP A 179 -29.23 11.85 -16.27
N PHE A 180 -29.02 11.30 -15.07
CA PHE A 180 -28.53 12.02 -13.90
C PHE A 180 -27.15 11.54 -13.40
N GLY A 181 -26.51 10.60 -14.09
CA GLY A 181 -25.22 10.04 -13.71
C GLY A 181 -25.07 8.58 -14.12
N PHE A 182 -24.84 7.71 -13.13
CA PHE A 182 -24.52 6.30 -13.33
C PHE A 182 -25.26 5.41 -12.34
N LYS A 183 -25.66 4.23 -12.81
CA LYS A 183 -26.11 3.11 -12.00
C LYS A 183 -25.07 2.00 -12.08
N ILE A 184 -24.50 1.66 -10.94
CA ILE A 184 -23.41 0.71 -10.77
C ILE A 184 -24.00 -0.55 -10.15
N PHE A 185 -23.94 -1.66 -10.87
CA PHE A 185 -24.50 -2.93 -10.44
C PHE A 185 -23.42 -3.82 -9.84
N SER A 186 -23.82 -4.58 -8.83
CA SER A 186 -23.18 -5.80 -8.37
C SER A 186 -24.20 -6.94 -8.46
N LYS A 187 -23.80 -8.16 -8.11
CA LYS A 187 -24.64 -9.37 -8.25
C LYS A 187 -26.05 -9.18 -7.66
N ASP A 188 -26.12 -8.71 -6.42
CA ASP A 188 -27.39 -8.62 -5.66
C ASP A 188 -27.73 -7.18 -5.24
N ASN A 189 -26.99 -6.17 -5.71
CA ASN A 189 -27.12 -4.78 -5.26
C ASN A 189 -26.89 -3.79 -6.41
N ALA A 190 -27.37 -2.56 -6.25
CA ALA A 190 -27.05 -1.46 -7.15
C ALA A 190 -26.86 -0.15 -6.36
N ILE A 191 -25.96 0.69 -6.85
CA ILE A 191 -25.67 2.02 -6.30
C ILE A 191 -25.80 3.04 -7.43
N GLU A 192 -26.41 4.18 -7.11
CA GLU A 192 -26.55 5.29 -8.06
C GLU A 192 -25.68 6.45 -7.62
N SER A 193 -24.92 7.02 -8.56
CA SER A 193 -24.05 8.16 -8.30
C SER A 193 -23.99 9.11 -9.49
N ARG A 194 -23.76 10.41 -9.24
CA ARG A 194 -23.62 11.43 -10.28
C ARG A 194 -22.29 11.28 -11.03
N PHE A 195 -21.21 11.06 -10.29
CA PHE A 195 -19.86 10.89 -10.82
C PHE A 195 -19.27 9.54 -10.41
N VAL A 196 -18.40 8.98 -11.25
CA VAL A 196 -17.70 7.72 -10.97
C VAL A 196 -16.20 7.92 -11.16
N VAL A 197 -15.42 7.42 -10.21
CA VAL A 197 -13.95 7.35 -10.29
C VAL A 197 -13.54 5.88 -10.35
N ASN A 198 -12.95 5.47 -11.46
CA ASN A 198 -12.38 4.13 -11.64
C ASN A 198 -10.93 4.09 -11.14
N ALA A 199 -10.72 3.50 -9.96
CA ALA A 199 -9.41 3.28 -9.35
C ALA A 199 -9.16 1.78 -9.09
N ALA A 200 -9.67 0.91 -9.98
CA ALA A 200 -9.75 -0.55 -9.77
C ALA A 200 -8.42 -1.32 -9.97
N GLY A 201 -7.27 -0.62 -10.00
CA GLY A 201 -5.94 -1.23 -10.11
C GLY A 201 -5.79 -2.09 -11.36
N VAL A 202 -5.46 -3.37 -11.19
CA VAL A 202 -5.25 -4.30 -12.31
C VAL A 202 -6.52 -4.53 -13.15
N TYR A 203 -7.70 -4.19 -12.62
CA TYR A 203 -9.00 -4.29 -13.30
C TYR A 203 -9.52 -2.96 -13.88
N ALA A 204 -8.70 -1.90 -13.87
CA ALA A 204 -9.16 -0.58 -14.30
C ALA A 204 -9.57 -0.54 -15.79
N ASP A 205 -8.93 -1.31 -16.66
CA ASP A 205 -9.34 -1.51 -18.06
C ASP A 205 -10.68 -2.25 -18.18
N ASN A 206 -10.93 -3.28 -17.35
CA ASN A 206 -12.22 -3.97 -17.32
C ASN A 206 -13.36 -3.02 -16.94
N ILE A 207 -13.15 -2.18 -15.91
CA ILE A 207 -14.13 -1.19 -15.47
C ILE A 207 -14.34 -0.07 -16.50
N ALA A 208 -13.27 0.39 -17.16
CA ALA A 208 -13.35 1.37 -18.25
C ALA A 208 -14.16 0.83 -19.44
N GLY A 209 -13.98 -0.46 -19.77
CA GLY A 209 -14.73 -1.14 -20.82
C GLY A 209 -16.24 -1.17 -20.56
N MET A 210 -16.69 -1.17 -19.29
CA MET A 210 -18.13 -1.14 -18.94
C MET A 210 -18.81 0.17 -19.36
N VAL A 211 -18.06 1.26 -19.55
CA VAL A 211 -18.57 2.54 -20.07
C VAL A 211 -18.14 2.80 -21.52
N GLY A 212 -17.63 1.78 -22.21
CA GLY A 212 -17.25 1.84 -23.62
C GLY A 212 -15.84 2.38 -23.90
N ASP A 213 -15.01 2.58 -22.88
CA ASP A 213 -13.61 3.00 -23.07
C ASP A 213 -12.69 1.79 -23.24
N SER A 214 -12.10 1.68 -24.43
CA SER A 214 -11.11 0.66 -24.80
C SER A 214 -9.76 1.26 -25.22
N SER A 215 -9.51 2.52 -24.86
CA SER A 215 -8.32 3.27 -25.29
C SER A 215 -7.00 2.79 -24.66
N PHE A 216 -7.07 1.96 -23.61
CA PHE A 216 -5.90 1.41 -22.92
C PHE A 216 -6.15 -0.03 -22.45
N ALA A 217 -5.05 -0.73 -22.15
CA ALA A 217 -5.07 -2.06 -21.55
C ALA A 217 -4.17 -2.10 -20.32
N ILE A 218 -4.54 -2.93 -19.34
CA ILE A 218 -3.76 -3.17 -18.13
C ILE A 218 -3.32 -4.63 -18.08
N HIS A 219 -2.02 -4.85 -17.95
CA HIS A 219 -1.47 -6.16 -17.64
C HIS A 219 -0.82 -6.17 -16.25
N PRO A 220 -0.91 -7.30 -15.53
CA PRO A 220 -0.24 -7.45 -14.24
C PRO A 220 1.26 -7.70 -14.43
N ARG A 221 2.08 -6.91 -13.75
CA ARG A 221 3.50 -7.23 -13.55
C ARG A 221 3.74 -7.76 -12.16
N ARG A 222 4.05 -9.06 -12.07
CA ARG A 222 4.40 -9.78 -10.85
C ARG A 222 5.67 -9.22 -10.24
N GLY A 223 5.62 -9.00 -8.93
CA GLY A 223 6.75 -8.62 -8.10
C GLY A 223 6.77 -9.45 -6.84
N GLU A 224 7.76 -10.32 -6.73
CA GLU A 224 7.94 -11.23 -5.61
C GLU A 224 8.96 -10.69 -4.60
N TYR A 225 8.65 -10.85 -3.32
CA TYR A 225 9.38 -10.27 -2.22
C TYR A 225 9.73 -11.32 -1.17
N ILE A 226 10.84 -11.10 -0.48
CA ILE A 226 11.24 -11.83 0.72
C ILE A 226 11.37 -10.83 1.87
N LEU A 227 10.63 -11.08 2.95
CA LEU A 227 10.66 -10.27 4.17
C LEU A 227 11.37 -11.05 5.27
N LEU A 228 12.41 -10.46 5.85
CA LEU A 228 13.20 -11.03 6.93
C LEU A 228 12.77 -10.47 8.29
N ASP A 229 13.12 -11.19 9.35
CA ASP A 229 12.89 -10.77 10.73
C ASP A 229 13.52 -9.41 11.07
N LYS A 230 13.05 -8.79 12.15
CA LYS A 230 13.55 -7.50 12.64
C LYS A 230 15.03 -7.53 13.04
N GLU A 231 15.57 -8.71 13.38
CA GLU A 231 17.01 -8.91 13.61
C GLU A 231 17.87 -8.53 12.37
N CYS A 232 17.30 -8.55 11.17
CA CYS A 232 18.00 -8.18 9.94
C CYS A 232 17.80 -6.71 9.53
N GLY A 233 16.96 -5.94 10.24
CA GLY A 233 16.57 -4.59 9.83
C GLY A 233 17.68 -3.56 9.79
N SER A 234 18.75 -3.77 10.55
CA SER A 234 19.90 -2.86 10.62
C SER A 234 21.02 -3.22 9.64
N ILE A 235 20.80 -4.17 8.72
CA ILE A 235 21.80 -4.50 7.69
C ILE A 235 22.02 -3.31 6.76
N VAL A 236 20.98 -2.54 6.46
CA VAL A 236 21.07 -1.27 5.72
C VAL A 236 20.21 -0.21 6.41
N SER A 237 20.58 1.06 6.28
CA SER A 237 19.80 2.19 6.82
C SER A 237 18.97 2.87 5.73
N HIS A 238 19.49 2.95 4.51
CA HIS A 238 18.84 3.52 3.33
C HIS A 238 18.12 2.45 2.52
N THR A 239 17.22 2.89 1.63
CA THR A 239 16.69 2.02 0.58
C THR A 239 17.71 1.90 -0.55
N ILE A 240 18.27 0.70 -0.75
CA ILE A 240 19.29 0.41 -1.74
C ILE A 240 18.62 -0.10 -3.01
N PHE A 241 18.89 0.55 -4.13
CA PHE A 241 18.49 0.16 -5.47
C PHE A 241 19.71 -0.13 -6.31
N ARG A 242 19.58 -1.06 -7.26
CA ARG A 242 20.56 -1.20 -8.33
C ARG A 242 20.34 -0.20 -9.45
N THR A 243 21.41 0.23 -10.10
CA THR A 243 21.29 1.02 -11.34
C THR A 243 20.52 0.21 -12.39
N PRO A 244 19.51 0.80 -13.07
CA PRO A 244 18.76 0.09 -14.11
C PRO A 244 19.64 -0.39 -15.26
N SER A 245 19.38 -1.60 -15.74
CA SER A 245 20.06 -2.23 -16.88
C SER A 245 19.05 -2.69 -17.94
N GLN A 246 19.53 -3.27 -19.05
CA GLN A 246 18.65 -3.90 -20.06
C GLN A 246 17.76 -5.01 -19.48
N LYS A 247 18.15 -5.61 -18.33
CA LYS A 247 17.37 -6.64 -17.62
C LYS A 247 16.35 -6.05 -16.63
N GLY A 248 16.19 -4.73 -16.61
CA GLY A 248 15.27 -4.00 -15.71
C GLY A 248 15.99 -3.30 -14.56
N LYS A 249 15.20 -2.85 -13.57
CA LYS A 249 15.66 -2.04 -12.42
C LYS A 249 16.38 -2.86 -11.33
N GLY A 250 16.47 -4.17 -11.47
CA GLY A 250 17.00 -5.07 -10.45
C GLY A 250 16.09 -5.18 -9.22
N ILE A 251 16.65 -5.74 -8.16
CA ILE A 251 16.02 -5.88 -6.85
C ILE A 251 16.47 -4.74 -5.93
N LEU A 252 15.63 -4.37 -4.97
CA LEU A 252 16.00 -3.47 -3.90
C LEU A 252 16.20 -4.22 -2.58
N VAL A 253 16.94 -3.59 -1.68
CA VAL A 253 17.12 -3.99 -0.28
C VAL A 253 16.78 -2.79 0.58
N SER A 254 15.78 -2.91 1.45
CA SER A 254 15.28 -1.78 2.24
C SER A 254 14.93 -2.20 3.65
N PRO A 255 15.22 -1.39 4.67
CA PRO A 255 14.50 -1.52 5.93
C PRO A 255 13.02 -1.17 5.72
N THR A 256 12.19 -1.64 6.62
CA THR A 256 10.78 -1.24 6.75
C THR A 256 10.61 -0.36 7.97
N VAL A 257 9.51 0.41 8.04
CA VAL A 257 9.19 1.23 9.22
C VAL A 257 8.99 0.45 10.52
N ASP A 258 8.82 -0.87 10.42
CA ASP A 258 8.71 -1.77 11.56
C ASP A 258 10.02 -2.49 11.91
N GLY A 259 11.11 -2.17 11.22
CA GLY A 259 12.44 -2.69 11.48
C GLY A 259 12.70 -4.06 10.85
N ASN A 260 11.81 -4.60 10.02
CA ASN A 260 12.12 -5.76 9.17
C ASN A 260 13.03 -5.34 8.00
N LEU A 261 13.73 -6.30 7.39
CA LEU A 261 14.43 -6.10 6.12
C LEU A 261 13.60 -6.69 4.97
N LEU A 262 13.37 -5.90 3.93
CA LEU A 262 12.65 -6.30 2.72
C LEU A 262 13.63 -6.42 1.55
N THR A 263 13.51 -7.51 0.81
CA THR A 263 14.22 -7.72 -0.46
C THR A 263 13.22 -8.08 -1.57
N GLY A 264 13.53 -7.68 -2.79
CA GLY A 264 12.65 -7.80 -3.95
C GLY A 264 12.43 -6.41 -4.57
N PRO A 265 11.46 -6.22 -5.46
CA PRO A 265 10.71 -7.25 -6.14
C PRO A 265 11.42 -7.81 -7.37
N THR A 266 10.96 -8.97 -7.84
CA THR A 266 11.09 -9.37 -9.25
C THR A 266 10.22 -8.48 -10.17
N ALA A 267 10.35 -8.66 -11.48
CA ALA A 267 9.56 -7.94 -12.48
C ALA A 267 9.26 -8.87 -13.66
N GLU A 268 8.14 -9.57 -13.60
CA GLU A 268 7.69 -10.49 -14.65
C GLU A 268 6.29 -10.10 -15.12
N ASP A 269 6.14 -9.89 -16.43
CA ASP A 269 4.83 -9.61 -17.03
C ASP A 269 4.09 -10.93 -17.22
N ILE A 270 2.87 -11.00 -16.68
CA ILE A 270 1.99 -12.18 -16.74
C ILE A 270 0.61 -11.77 -17.25
N GLU A 271 -0.24 -12.75 -17.57
CA GLU A 271 -1.60 -12.49 -18.06
C GLU A 271 -2.65 -12.55 -16.94
N ASP A 272 -2.49 -13.47 -16.00
CA ASP A 272 -3.46 -13.69 -14.92
C ASP A 272 -3.40 -12.58 -13.86
N LYS A 273 -4.48 -11.79 -13.76
CA LYS A 273 -4.65 -10.70 -12.81
C LYS A 273 -4.88 -11.17 -11.36
N GLU A 274 -5.05 -12.48 -11.13
CA GLU A 274 -5.20 -13.09 -9.81
C GLU A 274 -3.99 -13.95 -9.38
N ASP A 275 -3.01 -14.19 -10.25
CA ASP A 275 -1.82 -15.00 -9.92
C ASP A 275 -0.89 -14.23 -8.96
N ARG A 276 -1.07 -14.49 -7.67
CA ARG A 276 -0.26 -13.93 -6.58
C ARG A 276 0.68 -14.97 -5.97
N GLN A 277 1.08 -15.98 -6.74
CA GLN A 277 2.01 -17.00 -6.26
C GLN A 277 3.44 -16.46 -6.17
N VAL A 278 4.23 -17.02 -5.26
CA VAL A 278 5.68 -16.85 -5.23
C VAL A 278 6.29 -18.07 -5.88
N THR A 279 7.02 -17.86 -6.98
CA THR A 279 7.67 -18.92 -7.74
C THR A 279 9.04 -19.26 -7.17
N SER A 280 9.50 -20.51 -7.35
CA SER A 280 10.86 -20.88 -6.93
C SER A 280 11.94 -20.13 -7.71
N SER A 281 11.72 -19.87 -9.00
CA SER A 281 12.65 -19.12 -9.85
C SER A 281 12.76 -17.66 -9.39
N GLY A 282 11.64 -16.99 -9.16
CA GLY A 282 11.66 -15.61 -8.72
C GLY A 282 12.17 -15.46 -7.28
N TYR A 283 11.83 -16.36 -6.36
CA TYR A 283 12.42 -16.42 -5.02
C TYR A 283 13.96 -16.53 -5.08
N ASN A 284 14.50 -17.45 -5.88
CA ASN A 284 15.95 -17.61 -6.06
C ASN A 284 16.61 -16.38 -6.71
N SER A 285 15.89 -15.71 -7.61
CA SER A 285 16.34 -14.44 -8.21
C SER A 285 16.45 -13.33 -7.17
N VAL A 286 15.48 -13.24 -6.25
CA VAL A 286 15.50 -12.31 -5.10
C VAL A 286 16.72 -12.55 -4.22
N LEU A 287 16.94 -13.80 -3.82
CA LEU A 287 18.11 -14.18 -3.02
C LEU A 287 19.41 -13.73 -3.68
N ARG A 288 19.62 -14.13 -4.95
CA ARG A 288 20.89 -13.92 -5.64
C ARG A 288 21.20 -12.44 -5.82
N GLN A 289 20.28 -11.66 -6.39
CA GLN A 289 20.56 -10.26 -6.72
C GLN A 289 20.68 -9.40 -5.45
N ALA A 290 19.89 -9.68 -4.41
CA ALA A 290 20.03 -8.96 -3.14
C ALA A 290 21.41 -9.19 -2.50
N GLN A 291 21.99 -10.40 -2.61
CA GLN A 291 23.36 -10.69 -2.12
C GLN A 291 24.46 -10.05 -2.99
N GLU A 292 24.20 -9.84 -4.28
CA GLU A 292 25.12 -9.10 -5.16
C GLU A 292 25.21 -7.62 -4.74
N ASP A 293 24.09 -7.05 -4.27
CA ASP A 293 23.98 -5.62 -3.94
C ASP A 293 24.38 -5.30 -2.49
N VAL A 294 24.05 -6.19 -1.54
CA VAL A 294 24.29 -6.03 -0.10
C VAL A 294 24.83 -7.32 0.52
N GLN A 295 25.96 -7.20 1.22
CA GLN A 295 26.63 -8.27 1.92
C GLN A 295 25.97 -8.55 3.29
N GLY A 296 26.11 -9.79 3.77
CA GLY A 296 25.68 -10.14 5.13
C GLY A 296 24.17 -10.37 5.32
N ILE A 297 23.37 -10.41 4.25
CA ILE A 297 21.94 -10.77 4.37
C ILE A 297 21.78 -12.22 4.82
N VAL A 298 21.08 -12.42 5.94
CA VAL A 298 20.84 -13.74 6.55
C VAL A 298 19.46 -14.28 6.14
N PHE A 299 19.33 -14.80 4.92
CA PHE A 299 18.04 -15.26 4.37
C PHE A 299 17.38 -16.41 5.15
N GLN A 300 18.11 -17.13 6.00
CA GLN A 300 17.55 -18.11 6.93
C GLN A 300 16.62 -17.46 7.98
N ARG A 301 16.66 -16.13 8.13
CA ARG A 301 15.75 -15.33 8.96
C ARG A 301 14.52 -14.83 8.19
N THR A 302 14.23 -15.40 7.01
CA THR A 302 12.99 -15.12 6.28
C THR A 302 11.79 -15.48 7.15
N ILE A 303 10.87 -14.52 7.33
CA ILE A 303 9.63 -14.74 8.07
C ILE A 303 8.43 -14.95 7.14
N THR A 304 8.49 -14.42 5.92
CA THR A 304 7.47 -14.61 4.90
C THR A 304 7.99 -14.18 3.52
N SER A 305 7.37 -14.70 2.46
CA SER A 305 7.49 -14.19 1.10
C SER A 305 6.09 -13.87 0.56
N PHE A 306 6.00 -12.91 -0.34
CA PHE A 306 4.72 -12.49 -0.90
C PHE A 306 4.89 -11.94 -2.32
N CYS A 307 3.78 -11.88 -3.04
CA CYS A 307 3.72 -11.35 -4.40
C CYS A 307 2.72 -10.19 -4.48
N GLY A 308 3.12 -9.13 -5.17
CA GLY A 308 2.28 -8.03 -5.61
C GLY A 308 2.14 -7.98 -7.11
N LEU A 309 0.99 -7.53 -7.60
CA LEU A 309 0.71 -7.33 -9.02
C LEU A 309 0.59 -5.84 -9.30
N ARG A 310 1.54 -5.30 -10.09
CA ARG A 310 1.49 -3.89 -10.51
C ARG A 310 0.55 -3.76 -11.71
N ALA A 311 -0.30 -2.74 -11.71
CA ALA A 311 -1.23 -2.45 -12.80
C ALA A 311 -0.53 -1.66 -13.90
N VAL A 312 0.16 -2.35 -14.81
CA VAL A 312 0.97 -1.70 -15.85
C VAL A 312 0.09 -1.35 -17.04
N GLY A 313 0.00 -0.06 -17.35
CA GLY A 313 -0.65 0.44 -18.57
C GLY A 313 0.25 0.36 -19.80
N ASN A 314 -0.36 0.18 -20.96
CA ASN A 314 0.34 0.15 -22.26
C ASN A 314 0.75 1.53 -22.81
N THR A 315 0.45 2.63 -22.10
CA THR A 315 0.76 4.01 -22.52
C THR A 315 2.13 4.50 -22.05
N GLY A 316 2.77 3.79 -21.11
CA GLY A 316 4.04 4.18 -20.49
C GLY A 316 3.92 5.23 -19.37
N ASP A 317 2.75 5.84 -19.17
CA ASP A 317 2.47 6.83 -18.13
C ASP A 317 1.19 6.47 -17.34
N PHE A 318 0.86 7.24 -16.31
CA PHE A 318 -0.45 7.13 -15.65
C PHE A 318 -1.57 7.55 -16.62
N ILE A 319 -2.72 6.89 -16.50
CA ILE A 319 -3.89 7.15 -17.33
C ILE A 319 -4.94 7.80 -16.44
N ILE A 320 -5.03 9.13 -16.51
CA ILE A 320 -6.01 9.91 -15.75
C ILE A 320 -6.77 10.82 -16.70
N ASN A 321 -7.98 10.42 -17.07
CA ASN A 321 -8.79 11.05 -18.10
C ASN A 321 -10.30 10.91 -17.81
N VAL A 322 -11.12 11.57 -18.63
CA VAL A 322 -12.59 11.50 -18.59
C VAL A 322 -13.09 10.96 -19.93
N PRO A 323 -13.24 9.64 -20.11
CA PRO A 323 -13.68 9.08 -21.40
C PRO A 323 -15.15 9.39 -21.71
N VAL A 324 -15.96 9.53 -20.66
CA VAL A 324 -17.39 9.82 -20.73
C VAL A 324 -17.68 10.84 -19.65
N SER A 325 -18.46 11.87 -19.97
CA SER A 325 -18.76 12.92 -18.98
C SER A 325 -19.29 12.34 -17.67
N GLY A 326 -18.70 12.79 -16.56
CA GLY A 326 -18.94 12.31 -15.20
C GLY A 326 -18.18 11.04 -14.78
N PHE A 327 -17.41 10.40 -15.67
CA PHE A 327 -16.62 9.21 -15.37
C PHE A 327 -15.13 9.49 -15.51
N VAL A 328 -14.35 9.30 -14.44
CA VAL A 328 -12.90 9.54 -14.40
C VAL A 328 -12.16 8.20 -14.31
N ASN A 329 -11.28 7.90 -15.25
CA ASN A 329 -10.31 6.82 -15.07
C ASN A 329 -9.13 7.29 -14.24
N VAL A 330 -8.66 6.42 -13.35
CA VAL A 330 -7.38 6.54 -12.63
C VAL A 330 -6.69 5.17 -12.74
N ALA A 331 -6.14 4.92 -13.92
CA ALA A 331 -5.64 3.61 -14.36
C ALA A 331 -4.14 3.62 -14.65
N GLY A 332 -3.55 2.43 -14.77
CA GLY A 332 -2.11 2.28 -15.06
C GLY A 332 -1.20 2.77 -13.93
N ILE A 333 -1.73 2.87 -12.70
CA ILE A 333 -1.00 3.37 -11.54
C ILE A 333 -0.10 2.27 -10.97
N GLU A 334 1.02 2.03 -11.66
CA GLU A 334 2.14 1.21 -11.18
C GLU A 334 3.10 2.04 -10.30
N SER A 335 4.38 1.65 -10.17
CA SER A 335 5.37 2.51 -9.50
C SER A 335 5.51 3.85 -10.25
N PRO A 336 5.43 5.02 -9.58
CA PRO A 336 5.50 5.27 -8.13
C PRO A 336 4.14 5.54 -7.45
N GLY A 337 3.13 4.71 -7.68
CA GLY A 337 1.73 4.94 -7.33
C GLY A 337 1.43 5.18 -5.84
N LEU A 338 2.17 4.52 -4.93
CA LEU A 338 2.07 4.80 -3.49
C LEU A 338 2.44 6.26 -3.21
N SER A 339 3.60 6.69 -3.72
CA SER A 339 4.17 8.03 -3.54
C SER A 339 3.30 9.10 -4.20
N ALA A 340 2.78 8.80 -5.40
CA ALA A 340 1.94 9.72 -6.17
C ALA A 340 0.50 9.84 -5.65
N SER A 341 0.02 8.91 -4.82
CA SER A 341 -1.40 8.80 -4.47
C SER A 341 -2.03 10.09 -3.88
N PRO A 342 -1.37 10.89 -3.02
CA PRO A 342 -1.97 12.13 -2.53
C PRO A 342 -2.10 13.20 -3.62
N ALA A 343 -1.10 13.32 -4.50
CA ALA A 343 -1.12 14.28 -5.61
C ALA A 343 -2.12 13.90 -6.70
N ILE A 344 -2.32 12.60 -6.93
CA ILE A 344 -3.39 12.09 -7.80
C ILE A 344 -4.75 12.46 -7.24
N ALA A 345 -4.95 12.37 -5.93
CA ALA A 345 -6.23 12.70 -5.30
C ALA A 345 -6.66 14.15 -5.52
N GLU A 346 -5.77 15.12 -5.30
CA GLU A 346 -6.03 16.54 -5.58
C GLU A 346 -6.39 16.76 -7.06
N TYR A 347 -5.63 16.14 -7.97
CA TYR A 347 -5.88 16.27 -9.41
C TYR A 347 -7.22 15.65 -9.84
N VAL A 348 -7.64 14.54 -9.22
CA VAL A 348 -8.95 13.94 -9.50
C VAL A 348 -10.08 14.84 -9.00
N ALA A 349 -9.93 15.49 -7.84
CA ALA A 349 -10.90 16.48 -7.38
C ALA A 349 -11.03 17.66 -8.36
N GLU A 350 -9.90 18.19 -8.86
CA GLU A 350 -9.89 19.22 -9.91
C GLU A 350 -10.61 18.76 -11.19
N LEU A 351 -10.37 17.52 -11.65
CA LEU A 351 -11.05 16.97 -12.83
C LEU A 351 -12.56 16.83 -12.62
N LEU A 352 -12.98 16.33 -11.47
CA LEU A 352 -14.40 16.24 -11.14
C LEU A 352 -15.07 17.62 -11.09
N GLN A 353 -14.37 18.62 -10.55
CA GLN A 353 -14.85 20.00 -10.53
C GLN A 353 -15.03 20.55 -11.96
N ASN A 354 -14.08 20.30 -12.85
CA ASN A 354 -14.17 20.67 -14.27
C ASN A 354 -15.33 19.97 -14.99
N GLU A 355 -15.69 18.76 -14.58
CA GLU A 355 -16.88 18.03 -15.05
C GLU A 355 -18.20 18.51 -14.40
N GLY A 356 -18.16 19.57 -13.59
CA GLY A 356 -19.34 20.21 -13.01
C GLY A 356 -19.69 19.76 -11.58
N LEU A 357 -18.78 19.07 -10.88
CA LEU A 357 -18.94 18.80 -9.45
C LEU A 357 -18.69 20.07 -8.63
N THR A 358 -19.65 20.46 -7.80
CA THR A 358 -19.46 21.60 -6.89
C THR A 358 -18.65 21.18 -5.66
N LEU A 359 -17.41 21.65 -5.57
CA LEU A 359 -16.55 21.47 -4.41
C LEU A 359 -16.74 22.63 -3.42
N LYS A 360 -17.61 22.42 -2.43
CA LYS A 360 -17.79 23.34 -1.31
C LYS A 360 -17.14 22.77 -0.06
N GLU A 361 -16.20 23.49 0.54
CA GLU A 361 -15.48 23.08 1.75
C GLU A 361 -16.43 22.62 2.87
N ASN A 362 -16.05 21.53 3.54
CA ASN A 362 -16.71 21.03 4.73
C ASN A 362 -15.96 21.51 5.97
N HIS A 363 -16.54 22.46 6.71
CA HIS A 363 -15.92 23.02 7.92
C HIS A 363 -15.75 22.01 9.06
N ASP A 364 -16.48 20.90 9.03
CA ASP A 364 -16.36 19.82 10.02
C ASP A 364 -15.31 18.77 9.64
N PHE A 365 -14.64 18.93 8.50
CA PHE A 365 -13.62 17.98 8.05
C PHE A 365 -12.46 17.92 9.05
N ASN A 366 -12.18 16.70 9.53
CA ASN A 366 -11.03 16.42 10.37
C ASN A 366 -10.00 15.58 9.60
N PRO A 367 -8.84 16.17 9.21
CA PRO A 367 -7.79 15.41 8.53
C PRO A 367 -7.09 14.42 9.45
N VAL A 368 -7.18 14.63 10.77
CA VAL A 368 -6.38 13.95 11.77
C VAL A 368 -7.09 12.70 12.26
N ARG A 369 -6.42 11.56 12.14
CA ARG A 369 -6.78 10.33 12.82
C ARG A 369 -5.83 10.08 13.98
N LYS A 370 -6.36 9.47 15.04
CA LYS A 370 -5.53 8.95 16.13
C LYS A 370 -4.54 7.94 15.52
N PRO A 371 -3.22 8.11 15.74
CA PRO A 371 -2.26 7.10 15.32
C PRO A 371 -2.58 5.76 15.95
N PHE A 372 -2.37 4.68 15.20
CA PHE A 372 -2.25 3.35 15.80
C PHE A 372 -0.94 3.30 16.58
N ASN A 373 -0.91 3.93 17.76
CA ASN A 373 0.22 3.93 18.65
C ASN A 373 0.44 2.50 19.12
N ALA A 374 1.36 1.82 18.43
CA ALA A 374 1.69 0.47 18.77
C ALA A 374 2.15 0.41 20.22
N PHE A 375 1.46 -0.37 21.05
CA PHE A 375 1.76 -0.50 22.47
C PHE A 375 3.24 -0.82 22.68
N ARG A 376 3.85 -1.60 21.77
CA ARG A 376 5.28 -1.92 21.77
C ARG A 376 6.22 -0.71 21.74
N ARG A 377 5.85 0.39 21.07
CA ARG A 377 6.64 1.62 20.87
C ARG A 377 6.46 2.65 21.99
N ALA A 378 5.38 2.54 22.76
CA ALA A 378 5.08 3.45 23.86
C ALA A 378 6.10 3.34 25.00
N SER A 379 6.32 4.45 25.70
CA SER A 379 7.09 4.53 26.94
C SER A 379 6.43 3.69 28.06
N LEU A 380 7.15 3.43 29.16
CA LEU A 380 6.56 2.70 30.28
C LEU A 380 5.38 3.47 30.91
N GLU A 381 5.50 4.79 31.01
CA GLU A 381 4.46 5.69 31.53
C GLU A 381 3.21 5.65 30.63
N GLU A 382 3.39 5.74 29.31
CA GLU A 382 2.31 5.66 28.33
C GLU A 382 1.61 4.30 28.38
N LYS A 383 2.37 3.20 28.48
CA LYS A 383 1.82 1.85 28.63
C LYS A 383 0.96 1.74 29.89
N ASN A 384 1.46 2.23 31.02
CA ASN A 384 0.70 2.22 32.28
C ASN A 384 -0.59 3.04 32.18
N ALA A 385 -0.55 4.20 31.52
CA ALA A 385 -1.74 5.01 31.27
C ALA A 385 -2.76 4.29 30.38
N MET A 386 -2.32 3.62 29.31
CA MET A 386 -3.20 2.80 28.46
C MET A 386 -3.87 1.68 29.26
N ILE A 387 -3.11 0.95 30.09
CA ILE A 387 -3.61 -0.15 30.93
C ILE A 387 -4.58 0.34 32.02
N GLN A 388 -4.33 1.53 32.59
CA GLN A 388 -5.24 2.13 33.56
C GLN A 388 -6.58 2.50 32.91
N LYS A 389 -6.54 3.06 31.70
CA LYS A 389 -7.74 3.41 30.93
C LYS A 389 -8.51 2.19 30.46
N ASP A 390 -7.82 1.15 29.99
CA ASP A 390 -8.41 -0.09 29.52
C ASP A 390 -7.49 -1.27 29.85
N LYS A 391 -7.99 -2.18 30.71
CA LYS A 391 -7.25 -3.36 31.17
C LYS A 391 -6.87 -4.32 30.03
N ALA A 392 -7.58 -4.29 28.90
CA ALA A 392 -7.24 -5.12 27.73
C ALA A 392 -5.84 -4.79 27.16
N TYR A 393 -5.34 -3.56 27.34
CA TYR A 393 -3.97 -3.22 26.96
C TYR A 393 -2.90 -3.87 27.87
N GLY A 394 -3.30 -4.46 29.00
CA GLY A 394 -2.41 -5.20 29.89
C GLY A 394 -2.14 -6.64 29.48
N LYS A 395 -2.93 -7.18 28.54
CA LYS A 395 -2.86 -8.57 28.09
C LYS A 395 -2.21 -8.67 26.73
N ILE A 396 -1.00 -9.21 26.65
CA ILE A 396 -0.30 -9.46 25.39
C ILE A 396 -0.86 -10.72 24.73
N VAL A 397 -1.40 -10.57 23.51
CA VAL A 397 -1.93 -11.68 22.69
C VAL A 397 -0.90 -12.15 21.69
N CYS A 398 -0.21 -11.23 21.00
CA CYS A 398 0.87 -11.58 20.07
C CYS A 398 2.24 -11.28 20.68
N ARG A 399 2.93 -12.30 21.18
CA ARG A 399 4.24 -12.11 21.85
C ARG A 399 5.35 -11.61 20.93
N CYS A 400 5.43 -12.13 19.70
CA CYS A 400 6.51 -11.76 18.77
C CYS A 400 6.43 -10.30 18.30
N GLU A 401 5.22 -9.77 18.17
CA GLU A 401 4.99 -8.37 17.79
C GLU A 401 4.61 -7.46 18.97
N ARG A 402 4.48 -8.04 20.18
CA ARG A 402 4.04 -7.37 21.42
C ARG A 402 2.71 -6.63 21.26
N VAL A 403 1.74 -7.29 20.62
CA VAL A 403 0.39 -6.75 20.41
C VAL A 403 -0.53 -7.19 21.53
N THR A 404 -1.28 -6.24 22.07
CA THR A 404 -2.22 -6.40 23.19
C THR A 404 -3.61 -6.83 22.71
N GLU A 405 -4.42 -7.33 23.64
CA GLU A 405 -5.85 -7.57 23.41
C GLU A 405 -6.57 -6.25 23.06
N GLY A 406 -6.21 -5.15 23.73
CA GLY A 406 -6.75 -3.81 23.47
C GLY A 406 -6.55 -3.34 22.03
N GLU A 407 -5.34 -3.52 21.46
CA GLU A 407 -5.06 -3.17 20.06
C GLU A 407 -5.88 -4.01 19.07
N ILE A 408 -6.11 -5.30 19.36
CA ILE A 408 -6.94 -6.17 18.52
C ILE A 408 -8.41 -5.73 18.57
N LEU A 409 -8.94 -5.42 19.75
CA LEU A 409 -10.30 -4.91 19.89
C LEU A 409 -10.48 -3.55 19.20
N GLU A 410 -9.51 -2.65 19.30
CA GLU A 410 -9.53 -1.37 18.59
C GLU A 410 -9.58 -1.59 17.07
N ALA A 411 -8.78 -2.52 16.53
CA ALA A 411 -8.80 -2.85 15.10
C ALA A 411 -10.15 -3.42 14.61
N LEU A 412 -10.88 -4.13 15.46
CA LEU A 412 -12.22 -4.68 15.14
C LEU A 412 -13.32 -3.63 15.22
N ARG A 413 -13.09 -2.51 15.93
CA ARG A 413 -14.11 -1.49 16.22
C ARG A 413 -13.92 -0.20 15.42
N THR A 414 -12.69 0.15 15.06
CA THR A 414 -12.34 1.39 14.37
C THR A 414 -12.48 1.26 12.85
N ASN A 415 -12.94 2.32 12.19
CA ASN A 415 -13.12 2.33 10.74
C ASN A 415 -11.79 2.28 9.96
N PRO A 416 -11.75 1.59 8.81
CA PRO A 416 -12.62 0.48 8.45
C PRO A 416 -12.37 -0.70 9.39
N LYS A 417 -13.43 -1.33 9.92
CA LYS A 417 -13.32 -2.44 10.88
C LYS A 417 -12.64 -3.65 10.25
N ALA A 418 -11.71 -4.28 10.99
CA ALA A 418 -11.21 -5.60 10.60
C ALA A 418 -12.34 -6.64 10.64
N ARG A 419 -12.38 -7.52 9.63
CA ARG A 419 -13.40 -8.57 9.51
C ARG A 419 -12.85 -9.99 9.66
N ASP A 420 -11.55 -10.15 9.53
CA ASP A 420 -10.88 -11.45 9.51
C ASP A 420 -9.47 -11.35 10.11
N LEU A 421 -8.77 -12.48 10.19
CA LEU A 421 -7.43 -12.55 10.78
C LEU A 421 -6.42 -11.66 10.05
N ASP A 422 -6.45 -11.59 8.72
CA ASP A 422 -5.53 -10.75 7.95
C ASP A 422 -5.88 -9.25 8.06
N GLY A 423 -7.15 -8.91 8.29
CA GLY A 423 -7.61 -7.56 8.59
C GLY A 423 -7.08 -7.07 9.93
N VAL A 424 -7.09 -7.93 10.96
CA VAL A 424 -6.42 -7.67 12.24
C VAL A 424 -4.91 -7.57 12.04
N LYS A 425 -4.32 -8.49 11.24
CA LYS A 425 -2.89 -8.51 10.91
C LYS A 425 -2.43 -7.17 10.33
N ARG A 426 -3.13 -6.63 9.33
CA ARG A 426 -2.79 -5.35 8.67
C ARG A 426 -2.92 -4.12 9.57
N ARG A 427 -3.82 -4.14 10.57
CA ARG A 427 -4.06 -2.99 11.47
C ARG A 427 -3.18 -2.99 12.71
N THR A 428 -2.74 -4.17 13.16
CA THR A 428 -2.07 -4.31 14.47
C THR A 428 -0.69 -4.93 14.39
N ARG A 429 -0.36 -5.55 13.25
CA ARG A 429 0.77 -6.47 13.04
C ARG A 429 0.69 -7.79 13.80
N ALA A 430 -0.37 -8.09 14.55
CA ALA A 430 -0.53 -9.41 15.14
C ALA A 430 -0.44 -10.47 14.03
N GLN A 431 0.32 -11.55 14.26
CA GLN A 431 0.65 -12.60 13.27
C GLN A 431 1.72 -12.21 12.23
N MET A 432 2.34 -11.02 12.27
CA MET A 432 3.40 -10.61 11.33
C MET A 432 4.82 -10.97 11.77
N GLY A 433 5.03 -11.39 13.02
CA GLY A 433 6.36 -11.78 13.52
C GLY A 433 6.75 -13.23 13.14
N ARG A 434 7.87 -13.72 13.68
CA ARG A 434 8.48 -15.03 13.32
C ARG A 434 7.54 -16.22 13.23
N CYS A 435 6.57 -16.31 14.16
CA CYS A 435 5.66 -17.46 14.21
C CYS A 435 4.53 -17.39 13.16
N GLN A 436 4.39 -16.29 12.43
CA GLN A 436 3.35 -16.07 11.42
C GLN A 436 1.92 -16.41 11.88
N GLY A 437 1.62 -16.19 13.17
CA GLY A 437 0.31 -16.46 13.77
C GLY A 437 0.18 -17.80 14.48
N GLY A 438 1.21 -18.67 14.46
CA GLY A 438 1.15 -20.02 15.02
C GLY A 438 0.76 -20.12 16.51
N PHE A 439 0.88 -19.03 17.28
CA PHE A 439 0.47 -18.99 18.70
C PHE A 439 -0.72 -18.08 18.98
N CYS A 440 -0.78 -16.90 18.36
CA CYS A 440 -1.81 -15.91 18.68
C CYS A 440 -3.09 -16.08 17.87
N MET A 441 -3.07 -16.82 16.76
CA MET A 441 -4.22 -16.96 15.84
C MET A 441 -5.48 -17.49 16.53
N PRO A 442 -5.45 -18.56 17.36
CA PRO A 442 -6.68 -19.07 17.99
C PRO A 442 -7.37 -18.02 18.88
N TYR A 443 -6.59 -17.28 19.67
CA TYR A 443 -7.12 -16.20 20.53
C TYR A 443 -7.71 -15.05 19.71
N ILE A 444 -7.03 -14.65 18.62
CA ILE A 444 -7.55 -13.60 17.73
C ILE A 444 -8.83 -14.06 17.06
N ALA A 445 -8.91 -15.32 16.63
CA ALA A 445 -10.12 -15.89 16.03
C ALA A 445 -11.29 -15.89 17.03
N GLU A 446 -11.06 -16.24 18.29
CA GLU A 446 -12.08 -16.18 19.34
C GLU A 446 -12.58 -14.74 19.56
N MET A 447 -11.67 -13.77 19.58
CA MET A 447 -12.02 -12.36 19.68
C MET A 447 -12.84 -11.87 18.48
N ILE A 448 -12.47 -12.26 17.26
CA ILE A 448 -13.22 -11.95 16.04
C ILE A 448 -14.63 -12.53 16.12
N ALA A 449 -14.75 -13.82 16.44
CA ALA A 449 -16.03 -14.52 16.55
C ALA A 449 -16.96 -13.82 17.55
N LYS A 450 -16.42 -13.50 18.74
CA LYS A 450 -17.16 -12.81 19.79
C LYS A 450 -17.57 -11.39 19.38
N GLU A 451 -16.67 -10.60 18.81
CA GLU A 451 -16.94 -9.21 18.46
C GLU A 451 -17.94 -9.09 17.29
N GLN A 452 -17.96 -10.06 16.38
CA GLN A 452 -18.89 -10.08 15.24
C GLN A 452 -20.17 -10.88 15.52
N GLY A 453 -20.26 -11.60 16.63
CA GLY A 453 -21.42 -12.46 16.94
C GLY A 453 -21.58 -13.64 15.98
N ILE A 454 -20.46 -14.18 15.47
CA ILE A 454 -20.44 -15.33 14.54
C ILE A 454 -19.88 -16.58 15.25
N PRO A 455 -20.24 -17.80 14.80
CA PRO A 455 -19.58 -19.01 15.26
C PRO A 455 -18.06 -18.98 14.99
N PHE A 456 -17.28 -19.62 15.86
CA PHE A 456 -15.82 -19.69 15.72
C PHE A 456 -15.38 -20.29 14.38
N GLU A 457 -16.15 -21.25 13.88
CA GLU A 457 -15.97 -21.95 12.61
C GLU A 457 -16.18 -21.05 11.39
N GLN A 458 -16.86 -19.91 11.55
CA GLN A 458 -17.07 -18.94 10.48
C GLN A 458 -15.95 -17.88 10.39
N VAL A 459 -14.99 -17.90 11.32
CA VAL A 459 -13.83 -17.00 11.23
C VAL A 459 -12.97 -17.40 10.04
N THR A 460 -12.68 -16.42 9.19
CA THR A 460 -11.84 -16.61 8.02
C THR A 460 -10.47 -15.98 8.21
N LYS A 461 -9.50 -16.43 7.42
CA LYS A 461 -8.18 -15.83 7.35
C LYS A 461 -8.22 -14.50 6.58
N ARG A 462 -8.92 -14.47 5.46
CA ARG A 462 -8.96 -13.36 4.49
C ARG A 462 -10.28 -13.29 3.71
N GLY A 463 -11.39 -13.61 4.36
CA GLY A 463 -12.71 -13.67 3.72
C GLY A 463 -12.95 -14.90 2.85
N GLY A 464 -14.06 -14.88 2.11
CA GLY A 464 -14.47 -15.95 1.21
C GLY A 464 -14.48 -17.33 1.90
N ARG A 465 -13.84 -18.32 1.28
CA ARG A 465 -13.79 -19.71 1.78
C ARG A 465 -12.55 -20.01 2.64
N SER A 466 -11.87 -18.99 3.17
CA SER A 466 -10.61 -19.15 3.91
C SER A 466 -10.82 -19.47 5.40
N TYR A 467 -11.73 -20.38 5.72
CA TYR A 467 -12.00 -20.80 7.10
C TYR A 467 -10.75 -21.40 7.76
N VAL A 468 -10.53 -21.06 9.04
CA VAL A 468 -9.36 -21.58 9.80
C VAL A 468 -9.65 -22.85 10.59
N THR A 469 -10.92 -23.20 10.73
CA THR A 469 -11.37 -24.44 11.37
C THR A 469 -12.48 -25.08 10.54
N VAL A 470 -12.69 -26.39 10.74
CA VAL A 470 -13.66 -27.20 9.97
C VAL A 470 -14.86 -27.69 10.79
N GLY A 471 -14.84 -27.45 12.11
CA GLY A 471 -15.86 -27.93 13.05
C GLY A 471 -15.27 -28.23 14.42
N LYS A 472 -16.15 -28.56 15.38
CA LYS A 472 -15.74 -29.04 16.71
C LYS A 472 -15.46 -30.54 16.65
N THR A 473 -14.43 -30.99 17.36
CA THR A 473 -14.00 -32.39 17.36
C THR A 473 -14.70 -33.29 18.38
N LYS A 474 -15.56 -32.75 19.25
CA LYS A 474 -16.24 -33.50 20.34
C LYS A 474 -17.70 -33.04 20.54
N GLU A 475 -18.53 -33.15 19.49
CA GLU A 475 -19.97 -32.85 19.61
C GLU A 475 -20.83 -34.08 19.96
N ASP A 476 -20.29 -35.31 19.88
CA ASP A 476 -21.04 -36.55 20.14
C ASP A 476 -20.54 -37.30 21.40
N ALA A 477 -20.75 -36.73 22.58
CA ALA A 477 -20.65 -37.46 23.84
C ALA A 477 -21.72 -36.96 24.83
N GLU A 478 -22.99 -37.15 24.46
CA GLU A 478 -24.12 -37.15 25.39
C GLU A 478 -24.76 -38.53 25.47
#